data_AF-A0A914C6S7-F1
#
_entry.id   AF-A0A914C6S7-F1
#
_cell.length_a   1.000
_cell.length_b   1.000
_cell.length_c   1.000
_cell.angle_alpha   90.00
_cell.angle_beta   90.00
_cell.angle_gamma   90.00
#
_symmetry.space_group_name_H-M   'P 1'
#
loop_
_entity.id
_entity.type
_entity.pdbx_description
1 polymer ?
#
loop_
_entity_poly.entity_id
_entity_poly.type
_entity_poly.pdbx_seq_one_letter_code
_entity_poly.pdbx_strand_id
1 'polypeptide(L)'
;MVAWTTISLILLGLAASCISLPYMQYVNNRPYRLMQYTECIGGKVYEINDVQDIDECKAACVQHDCQAVNLYQIGEFQFKCEILAYVRGYNPAQGAACYISY
;
A
#
# COMPACT_ATOMS: atom_id res chain seq x y z
N MET A 1 -13.83 -32.86 29.34
CA MET A 1 -13.65 -31.39 29.42
C MET A 1 -12.42 -31.01 28.58
N VAL A 2 -12.41 -31.20 27.26
CA VAL A 2 -12.71 -30.23 26.16
C VAL A 2 -12.05 -28.84 26.27
N ALA A 3 -11.08 -28.64 27.18
CA ALA A 3 -10.44 -27.32 27.37
C ALA A 3 -9.01 -27.25 26.79
N TRP A 4 -8.38 -28.38 26.45
CA TRP A 4 -6.96 -28.42 26.09
C TRP A 4 -6.70 -28.41 24.58
N THR A 5 -7.69 -28.81 23.76
CA THR A 5 -7.57 -28.84 22.29
C THR A 5 -7.86 -27.48 21.63
N THR A 6 -8.60 -26.59 22.30
CA THR A 6 -8.95 -25.26 21.77
C THR A 6 -7.81 -24.26 21.85
N ILE A 7 -6.91 -24.40 22.83
CA ILE A 7 -5.76 -23.50 23.01
C ILE A 7 -4.74 -23.65 21.87
N SER A 8 -4.53 -24.88 21.37
CA SER A 8 -3.59 -25.15 20.27
C SER A 8 -4.02 -24.56 18.92
N LEU A 9 -5.33 -24.41 18.67
CA LEU A 9 -5.85 -23.84 17.42
C LEU A 9 -5.67 -22.31 17.35
N ILE A 10 -5.65 -21.62 18.49
CA ILE A 10 -5.49 -20.16 18.56
C ILE A 10 -4.02 -19.76 18.27
N LEU A 11 -3.05 -20.57 18.70
CA LEU A 11 -1.62 -20.32 18.47
C LEU A 11 -1.19 -20.53 17.00
N LEU A 12 -1.88 -21.38 16.25
CA LEU A 12 -1.64 -21.58 14.81
C LEU A 12 -2.18 -20.43 13.92
N GLY A 13 -3.16 -19.65 14.42
CA GLY A 13 -3.73 -18.53 13.65
C GLY A 13 -2.85 -17.26 13.63
N LEU A 14 -2.03 -17.04 14.66
CA LEU A 14 -1.20 -15.84 14.80
C LEU A 14 0.02 -15.80 13.87
N ALA A 15 0.43 -16.93 13.30
CA ALA A 15 1.54 -16.98 12.35
C ALA A 15 1.15 -16.53 10.93
N ALA A 16 -0.15 -16.33 10.66
CA ALA A 16 -0.67 -15.97 9.34
C ALA A 16 -0.72 -14.45 9.08
N SER A 17 -0.33 -13.60 10.04
CA SER A 17 -0.36 -12.14 9.88
C SER A 17 0.87 -11.56 9.17
N CYS A 18 1.89 -12.37 8.87
CA CYS A 18 3.08 -11.98 8.11
C CYS A 18 2.92 -12.22 6.60
N ILE A 19 1.75 -11.94 6.03
CA ILE A 19 1.56 -12.05 4.57
C ILE A 19 2.24 -10.85 3.93
N SER A 20 3.30 -11.11 3.14
CA SER A 20 3.91 -10.08 2.32
C SER A 20 2.88 -9.53 1.34
N LEU A 21 2.80 -8.19 1.25
CA LEU A 21 1.93 -7.54 0.28
C LEU A 21 2.28 -8.04 -1.14
N PRO A 22 1.28 -8.32 -1.98
CA PRO A 22 1.53 -8.81 -3.32
C PRO A 22 2.32 -7.76 -4.12
N TYR A 23 3.39 -8.22 -4.77
CA TYR A 23 4.30 -7.37 -5.55
C TYR A 23 3.61 -6.70 -6.74
N MET A 24 2.66 -7.39 -7.39
CA MET A 24 1.85 -6.88 -8.48
C MET A 24 0.37 -6.89 -8.09
N GLN A 25 -0.31 -5.79 -8.35
CA GLN A 25 -1.72 -5.58 -8.02
C GLN A 25 -2.43 -4.93 -9.21
N TYR A 26 -3.75 -5.10 -9.33
CA TYR A 26 -4.50 -4.60 -10.49
C TYR A 26 -5.75 -3.85 -10.04
N VAL A 27 -5.98 -2.68 -10.61
CA VAL A 27 -7.23 -1.93 -10.47
C VAL A 27 -7.70 -1.55 -11.87
N ASN A 28 -8.91 -1.96 -12.25
CA ASN A 28 -9.47 -1.73 -13.59
C ASN A 28 -8.53 -2.13 -14.73
N ASN A 29 -7.92 -3.32 -14.62
CA ASN A 29 -6.94 -3.85 -15.58
C ASN A 29 -5.63 -3.04 -15.69
N ARG A 30 -5.41 -2.05 -14.81
CA ARG A 30 -4.17 -1.27 -14.71
C ARG A 30 -3.23 -1.91 -13.69
N PRO A 31 -2.00 -2.31 -14.09
CA PRO A 31 -1.04 -2.94 -13.20
C PRO A 31 -0.34 -1.92 -12.29
N TYR A 32 -0.17 -2.28 -11.03
CA TYR A 32 0.61 -1.56 -10.03
C TYR A 32 1.71 -2.45 -9.47
N ARG A 33 2.96 -2.00 -9.54
CA ARG A 33 4.12 -2.65 -8.94
C ARG A 33 4.45 -2.02 -7.60
N LEU A 34 4.49 -2.82 -6.54
CA LEU A 34 4.85 -2.40 -5.20
C LEU A 34 6.38 -2.34 -5.00
N MET A 35 6.84 -1.20 -4.52
CA MET A 35 8.17 -0.97 -3.96
C MET A 35 8.05 -0.58 -2.49
N GLN A 36 8.31 -1.54 -1.59
CA GLN A 36 8.26 -1.31 -0.14
C GLN A 36 9.45 -0.43 0.31
N TYR A 37 9.28 0.27 1.43
CA TYR A 37 10.30 1.11 2.05
C TYR A 37 10.89 2.17 1.12
N THR A 38 10.07 2.63 0.18
CA THR A 38 10.47 3.50 -0.92
C THR A 38 9.36 4.51 -1.18
N GLU A 39 9.74 5.75 -1.44
CA GLU A 39 8.86 6.74 -2.06
C GLU A 39 9.27 6.99 -3.50
N CYS A 40 8.30 7.25 -4.36
CA CYS A 40 8.51 7.79 -5.68
C CYS A 40 8.63 9.31 -5.64
N ILE A 41 9.64 9.85 -6.30
CA ILE A 41 9.85 11.28 -6.45
C ILE A 41 9.25 11.71 -7.78
N GLY A 42 8.34 12.67 -7.76
CA GLY A 42 7.52 12.97 -8.93
C GLY A 42 6.73 14.25 -8.83
N GLY A 43 5.87 14.47 -9.82
CA GLY A 43 4.92 15.60 -9.84
C GLY A 43 3.63 15.21 -9.14
N LYS A 44 3.48 15.60 -7.87
CA LYS A 44 2.23 15.40 -7.13
C LYS A 44 1.11 16.22 -7.75
N VAL A 45 0.00 15.55 -8.06
CA VAL A 45 -1.23 16.18 -8.59
C VAL A 45 -2.40 16.10 -7.62
N TYR A 46 -2.38 15.15 -6.69
CA TYR A 46 -3.44 14.99 -5.71
C TYR A 46 -2.91 14.32 -4.43
N GLU A 47 -3.61 14.51 -3.32
CA GLU A 47 -3.31 13.92 -2.03
C GLU A 47 -4.61 13.52 -1.33
N ILE A 48 -4.60 12.36 -0.68
CA ILE A 48 -5.71 11.86 0.13
C ILE A 48 -5.17 11.58 1.53
N ASN A 49 -5.86 12.09 2.54
CA ASN A 49 -5.52 11.88 3.95
C ASN A 49 -6.48 10.88 4.59
N ASP A 50 -6.07 10.29 5.71
CA ASP A 50 -6.87 9.34 6.50
C ASP A 50 -7.40 8.14 5.69
N VAL A 51 -6.54 7.61 4.82
CA VAL A 51 -6.85 6.48 3.94
C VAL A 51 -6.90 5.18 4.75
N GLN A 52 -7.97 4.41 4.57
CA GLN A 52 -8.10 3.08 5.20
C GLN A 52 -7.58 1.96 4.30
N ASP A 53 -7.69 2.11 2.98
CA ASP A 53 -7.28 1.11 2.00
C ASP A 53 -6.55 1.77 0.82
N ILE A 54 -5.45 1.14 0.39
CA ILE A 54 -4.67 1.57 -0.77
C ILE A 54 -5.51 1.59 -2.06
N ASP A 55 -6.58 0.81 -2.15
CA ASP A 55 -7.44 0.78 -3.34
C ASP A 55 -8.13 2.12 -3.62
N GLU A 56 -8.41 2.93 -2.59
CA GLU A 56 -8.89 4.31 -2.76
C GLU A 56 -7.86 5.16 -3.52
N CYS A 57 -6.60 5.06 -3.13
CA CYS A 57 -5.51 5.81 -3.77
C CYS A 57 -5.26 5.36 -5.20
N LYS A 58 -5.32 4.05 -5.48
CA LYS A 58 -5.19 3.53 -6.85
C LYS A 58 -6.38 3.95 -7.71
N ALA A 59 -7.59 3.98 -7.16
CA ALA A 59 -8.76 4.49 -7.87
C ALA A 59 -8.60 5.98 -8.22
N ALA A 60 -8.12 6.80 -7.28
CA ALA A 60 -7.80 8.20 -7.55
C ALA A 60 -6.70 8.35 -8.61
N CYS A 61 -5.66 7.51 -8.57
CA CYS A 61 -4.63 7.48 -9.62
C CYS A 61 -5.21 7.19 -11.01
N VAL A 62 -6.18 6.27 -11.13
CA VAL A 62 -6.88 6.01 -12.40
C VAL A 62 -7.65 7.26 -12.87
N GLN A 63 -8.33 7.97 -11.96
CA GLN A 63 -9.07 9.19 -12.29
C GLN A 63 -8.15 10.34 -12.76
N HIS A 64 -6.93 10.40 -12.24
CA HIS A 64 -5.94 11.43 -12.56
C HIS A 64 -4.94 11.01 -13.65
N ASP A 65 -5.11 9.85 -14.29
CA ASP A 65 -4.15 9.25 -15.23
C ASP A 65 -2.70 9.28 -14.70
N CYS A 66 -2.54 8.89 -13.44
CA CYS A 66 -1.26 9.05 -12.74
C CYS A 66 -0.24 7.96 -13.11
N GLN A 67 1.06 8.20 -12.88
CA GLN A 67 2.12 7.20 -13.06
C GLN A 67 2.50 6.45 -11.78
N ALA A 68 2.24 7.02 -10.60
CA ALA A 68 2.54 6.33 -9.34
C ALA A 68 1.71 6.86 -8.17
N VAL A 69 1.58 6.01 -7.15
CA VAL A 69 0.99 6.35 -5.85
C VAL A 69 2.03 6.13 -4.77
N ASN A 70 2.29 7.14 -3.95
CA ASN A 70 2.98 6.93 -2.67
C ASN A 70 1.93 6.70 -1.59
N LEU A 71 2.09 5.66 -0.80
CA LEU A 71 1.37 5.45 0.45
C LEU A 71 2.33 5.71 1.61
N TYR A 72 1.94 6.58 2.52
CA TYR A 72 2.71 6.93 3.70
C TYR A 72 1.94 6.54 4.96
N GLN A 73 2.59 5.82 5.86
CA GLN A 73 2.15 5.66 7.23
C GLN A 73 2.56 6.91 8.02
N ILE A 74 1.58 7.66 8.50
CA ILE A 74 1.77 8.89 9.29
C ILE A 74 1.49 8.70 10.79
N GLY A 75 0.95 7.54 11.17
CA GLY A 75 0.73 7.10 12.54
C GLY A 75 0.49 5.58 12.60
N GLU A 76 0.24 5.02 13.78
CA GLU A 76 0.10 3.55 13.96
C GLU A 76 -0.97 2.95 13.03
N PHE A 77 -2.08 3.67 12.83
CA PHE A 77 -3.18 3.28 11.94
C PHE A 77 -3.64 4.44 11.04
N GLN A 78 -2.76 5.41 10.81
CA GLN A 78 -3.06 6.59 10.00
C GLN A 78 -2.21 6.57 8.75
N PHE A 79 -2.87 6.65 7.60
CA PHE A 79 -2.21 6.63 6.30
C PHE A 79 -2.67 7.81 5.46
N LYS A 80 -1.78 8.27 4.60
CA LYS A 80 -2.10 9.20 3.52
C LYS A 80 -1.48 8.69 2.24
N CYS A 81 -1.98 9.16 1.10
CA CYS A 81 -1.34 8.88 -0.17
C CYS A 81 -1.22 10.10 -1.07
N GLU A 82 -0.16 10.08 -1.87
CA GLU A 82 0.10 11.09 -2.89
C GLU A 82 -0.01 10.45 -4.27
N ILE A 83 -0.70 11.14 -5.17
CA ILE A 83 -0.92 10.74 -6.56
C ILE A 83 0.03 11.52 -7.43
N LEU A 84 0.90 10.82 -8.17
CA LEU A 84 1.96 11.42 -8.98
C LEU A 84 1.63 11.29 -10.46
N ALA A 85 1.56 12.42 -11.18
CA ALA A 85 1.38 12.42 -12.63
C ALA A 85 2.62 11.89 -13.39
N TYR A 86 3.80 12.02 -12.81
CA TYR A 86 5.02 11.45 -13.35
C TYR A 86 6.00 11.06 -12.26
N VAL A 87 6.90 10.12 -12.55
CA VAL A 87 8.02 9.70 -11.67
C VAL A 87 9.36 10.14 -12.27
N ARG A 88 10.23 10.73 -11.46
CA ARG A 88 11.60 11.16 -11.80
C ARG A 88 12.69 10.39 -11.07
N GLY A 89 12.34 9.73 -9.98
CA GLY A 89 13.30 8.98 -9.17
C GLY A 89 12.63 8.28 -8.00
N TYR A 90 13.46 7.68 -7.15
CA TYR A 90 13.04 6.91 -5.99
C TYR A 90 13.96 7.23 -4.82
N ASN A 91 13.39 7.37 -3.62
CA ASN A 91 14.15 7.52 -2.40
C ASN A 91 13.77 6.42 -1.39
N PRO A 92 14.74 5.86 -0.66
CA PRO A 92 14.44 5.04 0.50
C PRO A 92 13.66 5.85 1.53
N ALA A 93 12.52 5.33 1.95
CA ALA A 93 11.65 5.98 2.93
C ALA A 93 10.97 4.93 3.83
N GLN A 94 11.35 4.91 5.10
CA GLN A 94 10.71 4.05 6.09
C GLN A 94 9.27 4.51 6.32
N GLY A 95 8.34 3.55 6.42
CA GLY A 95 6.91 3.86 6.53
C GLY A 95 6.26 4.32 5.22
N ALA A 96 6.96 4.22 4.09
CA ALA A 96 6.41 4.52 2.77
C ALA A 96 6.43 3.30 1.84
N ALA A 97 5.50 3.29 0.89
CA ALA A 97 5.50 2.38 -0.23
C ALA A 97 5.14 3.13 -1.52
N CYS A 98 5.88 2.86 -2.60
CA CYS A 98 5.52 3.36 -3.92
C CYS A 98 4.87 2.26 -4.76
N TYR A 99 3.74 2.59 -5.37
CA TYR A 99 3.03 1.76 -6.34
C TYR A 99 3.17 2.41 -7.72
N ILE A 100 4.03 1.84 -8.58
CA ILE A 100 4.23 2.32 -9.95
C ILE A 100 3.15 1.74 -10.85
N SER A 101 2.46 2.60 -11.59
CA SER A 101 1.51 2.21 -12.62
C SER A 101 2.20 2.04 -13.98
N TYR A 102 1.84 0.99 -14.72
CA TYR A 102 2.24 0.78 -16.12
C TYR A 102 1.04 0.79 -17.06
#